data_AF-G5ZYV6-F1
#
_entry.id   AF-G5ZYV6-F1
#
_cell.length_a   1.000
_cell.length_b   1.000
_cell.length_c   1.000
_cell.angle_alpha   90.00
_cell.angle_beta   90.00
_cell.angle_gamma   90.00
#
_symmetry.space_group_name_H-M   'P 1'
#
loop_
_entity.id
_entity.type
_entity.pdbx_description
1 polymer ?
#
loop_
_entity_poly.entity_id
_entity_poly.type
_entity_poly.pdbx_seq_one_letter_code
_entity_poly.pdbx_strand_id
1 'polypeptide(L)'
;MLEPPSRSLDVHRWSDHPESNKFVNQIYDEWFAQDAPDITKKHLKVILLDIYVGWKTHPDTTIGIAMSQTYYRANSRYNALHISSKAIPITKRLIDVGLLDWDKGWPGFGEKRGRMSQFWPTKKLTEMFKRVRFGNI
;
A
#
# COMPACT_ATOMS: atom_id res chain seq x y z
N MET A 1 6.33 -11.68 22.35
CA MET A 1 6.26 -10.51 21.46
C MET A 1 4.88 -10.54 20.83
N LEU A 2 4.08 -9.47 20.97
CA LEU A 2 2.77 -9.41 20.31
C LEU A 2 3.00 -9.24 18.80
N GLU A 3 2.25 -9.95 17.97
CA GLU A 3 2.29 -9.73 16.52
C GLU A 3 1.88 -8.28 16.22
N PRO A 4 2.57 -7.61 15.27
CA PRO A 4 2.20 -6.26 14.90
C PRO A 4 0.74 -6.20 14.44
N PRO A 5 -0.01 -5.11 14.74
CA PRO A 5 -1.36 -4.94 14.25
C PRO A 5 -1.38 -5.05 12.72
N SER A 6 -2.13 -6.01 12.19
CA SER A 6 -2.21 -6.27 10.75
C SER A 6 -3.63 -6.01 10.24
N ARG A 7 -3.75 -5.33 9.10
CA ARG A 7 -5.06 -5.11 8.43
C ARG A 7 -4.96 -5.23 6.91
N SER A 8 -6.09 -5.42 6.26
CA SER A 8 -6.14 -5.58 4.80
C SER A 8 -6.13 -4.22 4.08
N LEU A 9 -5.54 -4.16 2.87
CA LEU A 9 -5.42 -2.92 2.08
C LEU A 9 -6.75 -2.20 1.88
N ASP A 10 -6.94 -0.97 2.33
CA ASP A 10 -8.22 -0.25 2.22
C ASP A 10 -8.11 1.12 1.54
N VAL A 11 -9.25 1.71 1.17
CA VAL A 11 -9.34 3.07 0.59
C VAL A 11 -9.83 4.04 1.66
N HIS A 12 -9.16 5.18 1.78
CA HIS A 12 -9.50 6.19 2.78
C HIS A 12 -10.10 7.45 2.18
N ARG A 13 -11.03 8.08 2.91
CA ARG A 13 -11.73 9.32 2.52
C ARG A 13 -10.81 10.48 2.16
N TRP A 14 -9.62 10.55 2.76
CA TRP A 14 -8.67 11.63 2.51
C TRP A 14 -7.91 11.49 1.19
N SER A 15 -8.20 10.46 0.40
CA SER A 15 -7.80 10.39 -1.00
C SER A 15 -8.19 11.66 -1.76
N ASP A 16 -9.25 12.36 -1.41
CA ASP A 16 -9.74 13.45 -2.25
C ASP A 16 -9.05 14.79 -1.97
N HIS A 17 -8.14 14.86 -0.97
CA HIS A 17 -7.43 16.11 -0.65
C HIS A 17 -6.23 16.38 -1.60
N PRO A 18 -5.98 17.66 -1.97
CA PRO A 18 -4.86 18.05 -2.83
C PRO A 18 -3.49 17.59 -2.34
N GLU A 19 -3.26 17.54 -1.03
CA GLU A 19 -1.99 17.14 -0.44
C GLU A 19 -1.69 15.66 -0.68
N SER A 20 -2.72 14.81 -0.70
CA SER A 20 -2.56 13.40 -1.07
C SER A 20 -2.11 13.25 -2.53
N ASN A 21 -2.69 14.05 -3.43
CA ASN A 21 -2.31 14.06 -4.84
C ASN A 21 -0.88 14.57 -5.03
N LYS A 22 -0.48 15.64 -4.34
CA LYS A 22 0.88 16.18 -4.40
C LYS A 22 1.91 15.14 -3.96
N PHE A 23 1.64 14.43 -2.86
CA PHE A 23 2.51 13.38 -2.37
C PHE A 23 2.62 12.21 -3.36
N VAL A 24 1.49 11.73 -3.88
CA VAL A 24 1.47 10.65 -4.88
C VAL A 24 2.21 11.06 -6.15
N ASN A 25 2.03 12.31 -6.62
CA ASN A 25 2.75 12.85 -7.76
C ASN A 25 4.25 12.86 -7.51
N GLN A 26 4.71 13.31 -6.33
CA GLN A 26 6.13 13.26 -5.97
C GLN A 26 6.71 11.84 -6.06
N ILE A 27 6.04 10.83 -5.50
CA ILE A 27 6.49 9.43 -5.60
C ILE A 27 6.48 8.95 -7.06
N TYR A 28 5.44 9.32 -7.81
CA TYR A 28 5.30 8.93 -9.19
C TYR A 28 6.41 9.53 -10.07
N ASP A 29 6.64 10.83 -9.97
CA ASP A 29 7.61 11.55 -10.81
C ASP A 29 9.04 11.03 -10.56
N GLU A 30 9.35 10.63 -9.34
CA GLU A 30 10.68 10.12 -8.96
C GLU A 30 10.93 8.67 -9.42
N TRP A 31 9.95 7.76 -9.30
CA TRP A 31 10.19 6.31 -9.50
C TRP A 31 9.26 5.62 -10.51
N PHE A 32 8.28 6.33 -11.06
CA PHE A 32 7.25 5.76 -11.95
C PHE A 32 6.95 6.61 -13.19
N ALA A 33 7.75 7.65 -13.48
CA ALA A 33 7.47 8.61 -14.56
C ALA A 33 7.29 7.98 -15.96
N GLN A 34 7.86 6.80 -16.18
CA GLN A 34 7.78 6.05 -17.46
C GLN A 34 6.52 5.17 -17.59
N ASP A 35 5.74 5.00 -16.51
CA ASP A 35 4.54 4.16 -16.53
C ASP A 35 3.30 4.96 -16.99
N ALA A 36 2.16 4.28 -17.16
CA ALA A 36 0.89 4.96 -17.45
C ALA A 36 0.41 5.75 -16.21
N PRO A 37 0.29 7.08 -16.28
CA PRO A 37 0.09 7.94 -15.10
C PRO A 37 -1.22 7.65 -14.39
N ASP A 38 -2.35 7.60 -15.10
CA ASP A 38 -3.67 7.47 -14.49
C ASP A 38 -3.81 6.18 -13.68
N ILE A 39 -3.38 5.07 -14.27
CA ILE A 39 -3.44 3.74 -13.63
C ILE A 39 -2.46 3.70 -12.47
N THR A 40 -1.23 4.15 -12.66
CA THR A 40 -0.16 4.01 -11.67
C THR A 40 -0.40 4.91 -10.46
N LYS A 41 -0.72 6.19 -10.68
CA LYS A 41 -1.05 7.14 -9.61
C LYS A 41 -2.26 6.70 -8.81
N LYS A 42 -3.30 6.15 -9.45
CA LYS A 42 -4.45 5.58 -8.75
C LYS A 42 -4.05 4.49 -7.74
N HIS A 43 -3.22 3.53 -8.17
CA HIS A 43 -2.81 2.43 -7.29
C HIS A 43 -1.80 2.88 -6.23
N LEU A 44 -0.84 3.75 -6.60
CA LEU A 44 0.08 4.39 -5.66
C LEU A 44 -0.69 5.10 -4.55
N LYS A 45 -1.72 5.86 -4.92
CA LYS A 45 -2.56 6.56 -3.97
C LYS A 45 -3.17 5.60 -2.96
N VAL A 46 -3.85 4.55 -3.41
CA VAL A 46 -4.45 3.61 -2.44
C VAL A 46 -3.39 2.98 -1.54
N ILE A 47 -2.29 2.47 -2.09
CA ILE A 47 -1.25 1.79 -1.31
C ILE A 47 -0.59 2.73 -0.31
N LEU A 48 -0.13 3.90 -0.76
CA LEU A 48 0.64 4.83 0.07
C LEU A 48 -0.21 5.47 1.16
N LEU A 49 -1.45 5.84 0.84
CA LEU A 49 -2.36 6.42 1.82
C LEU A 49 -2.75 5.36 2.87
N ASP A 50 -3.02 4.12 2.44
CA ASP A 50 -3.33 3.06 3.39
C ASP A 50 -2.16 2.76 4.35
N ILE A 51 -0.94 2.69 3.82
CA ILE A 51 0.28 2.54 4.61
C ILE A 51 0.46 3.72 5.58
N TYR A 52 0.21 4.96 5.14
CA TYR A 52 0.28 6.14 6.01
C TYR A 52 -0.71 6.08 7.18
N VAL A 53 -1.98 5.76 6.92
CA VAL A 53 -2.99 5.64 7.99
C VAL A 53 -2.63 4.53 8.97
N GLY A 54 -2.14 3.40 8.46
CA GLY A 54 -1.66 2.30 9.30
C GLY A 54 -0.57 2.78 10.25
N TRP A 55 0.51 3.33 9.69
CA TRP A 55 1.64 3.86 10.44
C TRP A 55 1.26 4.97 11.43
N LYS A 56 0.35 5.87 11.04
CA LYS A 56 -0.12 6.94 11.91
C LYS A 56 -0.97 6.41 13.09
N THR A 57 -1.76 5.36 12.85
CA THR A 57 -2.56 4.71 13.90
C THR A 57 -1.67 3.99 14.90
N HIS A 58 -0.71 3.20 14.41
CA HIS A 58 0.29 2.53 15.24
C HIS A 58 1.56 2.30 14.40
N PRO A 59 2.77 2.67 14.87
CA PRO A 59 4.00 2.61 14.08
C PRO A 59 4.32 1.24 13.49
N ASP A 60 3.96 0.18 14.22
CA ASP A 60 4.20 -1.21 13.80
C ASP A 60 3.08 -1.81 12.93
N THR A 61 2.09 -1.01 12.51
CA THR A 61 0.97 -1.54 11.71
C THR A 61 1.45 -2.05 10.36
N THR A 62 1.06 -3.27 10.00
CA THR A 62 1.29 -3.84 8.67
C THR A 62 0.02 -3.88 7.84
N ILE A 63 0.19 -3.73 6.53
CA ILE A 63 -0.89 -3.81 5.54
C ILE A 63 -0.72 -5.08 4.72
N GLY A 64 -1.77 -5.90 4.69
CA GLY A 64 -1.84 -7.10 3.86
C GLY A 64 -2.18 -6.76 2.41
N ILE A 65 -1.27 -7.06 1.48
CA ILE A 65 -1.46 -6.92 0.04
C ILE A 65 -1.25 -8.27 -0.64
N ALA A 66 -2.18 -8.66 -1.51
CA ALA A 66 -2.12 -9.93 -2.21
C ALA A 66 -1.14 -9.85 -3.38
N MET A 67 -0.13 -10.71 -3.38
CA MET A 67 0.92 -10.72 -4.41
C MET A 67 0.66 -11.73 -5.55
N SER A 68 -0.57 -12.24 -5.65
CA SER A 68 -1.05 -13.11 -6.74
C SER A 68 -2.25 -12.50 -7.44
N GLN A 69 -2.26 -12.58 -8.77
CA GLN A 69 -3.34 -12.05 -9.62
C GLN A 69 -4.70 -12.70 -9.33
N THR A 70 -4.71 -13.93 -8.80
CA THR A 70 -5.94 -14.68 -8.48
C THR A 70 -6.85 -13.98 -7.46
N TYR A 71 -6.29 -13.07 -6.65
CA TYR A 71 -7.04 -12.26 -5.69
C TYR A 71 -7.75 -11.03 -6.30
N TYR A 72 -7.42 -10.66 -7.55
CA TYR A 72 -7.90 -9.45 -8.24
C TYR A 72 -9.01 -9.74 -9.27
N ARG A 73 -9.84 -10.76 -9.02
CA ARG A 73 -10.95 -11.16 -9.89
C ARG A 73 -12.20 -10.30 -9.72
N ALA A 74 -13.16 -10.40 -10.63
CA ALA A 74 -14.48 -9.79 -10.48
C ALA A 74 -15.13 -10.21 -9.14
N ASN A 75 -15.86 -9.30 -8.50
CA ASN A 75 -16.47 -9.50 -7.17
C ASN A 75 -15.46 -9.80 -6.05
N SER A 76 -14.16 -9.56 -6.26
CA SER A 76 -13.17 -9.59 -5.18
C SER A 76 -13.20 -8.30 -4.36
N ARG A 77 -12.62 -8.36 -3.17
CA ARG A 77 -12.38 -7.17 -2.34
C ARG A 77 -11.59 -6.10 -3.09
N TYR A 78 -10.53 -6.48 -3.82
CA TYR A 78 -9.76 -5.51 -4.60
C TYR A 78 -10.58 -4.87 -5.71
N ASN A 79 -11.45 -5.64 -6.37
CA ASN A 79 -12.36 -5.11 -7.38
C ASN A 79 -13.36 -4.09 -6.78
N ALA A 80 -13.89 -4.35 -5.58
CA ALA A 80 -14.74 -3.40 -4.86
C ALA A 80 -14.01 -2.09 -4.48
N LEU A 81 -12.69 -2.16 -4.25
CA LEU A 81 -11.83 -0.98 -4.04
C LEU A 81 -11.37 -0.33 -5.37
N HIS A 82 -11.86 -0.83 -6.52
CA HIS A 82 -11.41 -0.46 -7.86
C HIS A 82 -9.89 -0.61 -8.09
N ILE A 83 -9.26 -1.57 -7.42
CA ILE A 83 -7.84 -1.91 -7.52
C ILE A 83 -7.70 -3.16 -8.40
N SER A 84 -6.79 -3.08 -9.37
CA SER A 84 -6.44 -4.21 -10.24
C SER A 84 -5.13 -4.88 -9.81
N SER A 85 -4.78 -5.99 -10.47
CA SER A 85 -3.50 -6.69 -10.25
C SER A 85 -2.26 -5.83 -10.53
N LYS A 86 -2.41 -4.64 -11.13
CA LYS A 86 -1.35 -3.62 -11.25
C LYS A 86 -0.80 -3.16 -9.89
N ALA A 87 -1.55 -3.34 -8.80
CA ALA A 87 -1.03 -3.14 -7.45
C ALA A 87 0.23 -3.98 -7.17
N ILE A 88 0.35 -5.18 -7.75
CA ILE A 88 1.48 -6.10 -7.52
C ILE A 88 2.81 -5.50 -8.00
N PRO A 89 2.99 -5.18 -9.31
CA PRO A 89 4.25 -4.60 -9.78
C PRO A 89 4.55 -3.24 -9.15
N ILE A 90 3.53 -2.44 -8.82
CA ILE A 90 3.72 -1.15 -8.13
C ILE A 90 4.25 -1.36 -6.71
N THR A 91 3.66 -2.28 -5.96
CA THR A 91 4.12 -2.63 -4.60
C THR A 91 5.55 -3.17 -4.65
N LYS A 92 5.88 -4.04 -5.62
CA LYS A 92 7.25 -4.53 -5.82
C LYS A 92 8.23 -3.38 -6.07
N ARG A 93 7.91 -2.46 -6.97
CA ARG A 93 8.79 -1.32 -7.22
C ARG A 93 8.97 -0.44 -5.99
N LEU A 94 7.92 -0.23 -5.17
CA LEU A 94 8.05 0.49 -3.89
C LEU A 94 9.01 -0.20 -2.91
N ILE A 95 9.08 -1.54 -2.93
CA ILE A 95 10.10 -2.30 -2.19
C ILE A 95 11.49 -2.07 -2.79
N ASP A 96 11.61 -2.20 -4.11
CA ASP A 96 12.89 -2.07 -4.83
C ASP A 96 13.53 -0.69 -4.62
N VAL A 97 12.73 0.38 -4.55
CA VAL A 97 13.21 1.75 -4.29
C VAL A 97 13.36 2.09 -2.80
N GLY A 98 13.17 1.09 -1.93
CA GLY A 98 13.35 1.18 -0.48
C GLY A 98 12.31 2.03 0.25
N LEU A 99 11.09 2.13 -0.28
CA LEU A 99 9.98 2.82 0.39
C LEU A 99 9.13 1.88 1.25
N LEU A 100 9.00 0.62 0.83
CA LEU A 100 8.35 -0.42 1.61
C LEU A 100 9.33 -1.50 2.01
N ASP A 101 9.10 -2.06 3.19
CA ASP A 101 9.65 -3.35 3.58
C ASP A 101 8.48 -4.33 3.77
N TRP A 102 8.78 -5.61 3.83
CA TRP A 102 7.76 -6.64 3.75
C TRP A 102 8.13 -7.97 4.40
N ASP A 103 7.08 -8.67 4.84
CA ASP A 103 7.11 -10.11 5.12
C ASP A 103 6.31 -10.79 4.01
N LYS A 104 6.95 -11.75 3.35
CA LYS A 104 6.35 -12.53 2.26
C LYS A 104 5.09 -13.29 2.71
N GLY A 105 4.96 -13.60 3.99
CA GLY A 105 3.94 -14.49 4.51
C GLY A 105 4.14 -15.92 4.00
N TRP A 106 3.11 -16.75 4.13
CA TRP A 106 3.17 -18.15 3.73
C TRP A 106 1.80 -18.68 3.31
N PRO A 107 1.77 -19.63 2.35
CA PRO A 107 0.53 -20.28 1.97
C PRO A 107 -0.05 -21.10 3.13
N GLY A 108 -1.37 -21.26 3.12
CA GLY A 108 -2.05 -22.19 4.01
C GLY A 108 -1.95 -23.62 3.50
N PHE A 109 -2.03 -24.59 4.40
CA PHE A 109 -2.01 -26.01 4.07
C PHE A 109 -3.08 -26.75 4.87
N GLY A 110 -3.97 -27.48 4.19
CA GLY A 110 -5.11 -28.13 4.81
C GLY A 110 -6.00 -27.12 5.55
N GLU A 111 -6.24 -27.37 6.84
CA GLU A 111 -7.05 -26.49 7.70
C GLU A 111 -6.29 -25.24 8.18
N LYS A 112 -4.95 -25.21 8.04
CA LYS A 112 -4.14 -24.07 8.47
C LYS A 112 -4.28 -22.93 7.48
N ARG A 113 -4.85 -21.81 7.94
CA ARG A 113 -4.89 -20.56 7.17
C ARG A 113 -3.47 -20.05 6.91
N GLY A 114 -3.22 -19.63 5.67
CA GLY A 114 -1.99 -18.95 5.31
C GLY A 114 -1.92 -17.53 5.87
N ARG A 115 -0.73 -16.94 5.86
CA ARG A 115 -0.50 -15.54 6.16
C ARG A 115 -0.30 -14.77 4.85
N MET A 116 -1.13 -13.77 4.60
CA MET A 116 -0.97 -12.85 3.48
C MET A 116 0.35 -12.07 3.63
N SER A 117 1.01 -11.74 2.52
CA SER A 117 2.17 -10.84 2.54
C SER A 117 1.82 -9.52 3.23
N GLN A 118 2.70 -9.09 4.13
CA GLN A 118 2.54 -7.91 4.97
C GLN A 118 3.55 -6.84 4.55
N PHE A 119 3.12 -5.59 4.51
CA PHE A 119 3.94 -4.46 4.07
C PHE A 119 3.87 -3.32 5.09
N TRP A 120 4.98 -2.62 5.28
CA TRP A 120 5.08 -1.46 6.18
C TRP A 120 6.06 -0.43 5.61
N PRO A 121 5.99 0.85 6.03
CA PRO A 121 6.86 1.87 5.48
C PRO A 121 8.28 1.71 6.02
N THR A 122 9.29 1.88 5.17
CA THR A 122 10.67 2.03 5.64
C THR A 122 10.87 3.38 6.33
N LYS A 123 12.02 3.56 7.00
CA LYS A 123 12.43 4.87 7.51
C LYS A 123 12.35 5.95 6.42
N LYS A 124 12.78 5.64 5.19
CA LYS A 124 12.73 6.58 4.05
C LYS A 124 11.30 7.07 3.82
N LEU A 125 10.32 6.17 3.74
CA LEU A 125 8.93 6.55 3.51
C LEU A 125 8.31 7.27 4.71
N THR A 126 8.61 6.85 5.96
CA THR A 126 8.12 7.55 7.16
C THR A 126 8.64 8.98 7.27
N GLU A 127 9.88 9.24 6.87
CA GLU A 127 10.42 10.61 6.82
C GLU A 127 9.74 11.46 5.75
N MET A 128 9.30 10.85 4.64
CA MET A 128 8.48 11.55 3.65
C MET A 128 7.09 11.86 4.23
N PHE A 129 6.46 10.90 4.90
CA PHE A 129 5.16 11.10 5.55
C PHE A 129 5.18 12.25 6.56
N LYS A 130 6.21 12.36 7.40
CA LYS A 130 6.35 13.46 8.38
C LYS A 130 6.41 14.85 7.73
N ARG A 131 6.86 14.95 6.48
CA ARG A 131 6.97 16.22 5.74
C ARG A 131 5.66 16.62 5.07
N VAL A 132 4.72 15.69 4.91
CA VAL A 132 3.43 15.97 4.28
C VAL A 132 2.41 16.29 5.36
N ARG A 133 1.77 17.46 5.23
CA ARG A 133 0.58 17.79 6.00
C ARG A 133 -0.64 17.29 5.26
N PHE A 134 -0.98 16.02 5.44
CA PHE A 134 -2.33 15.58 5.08
C PHE A 134 -3.29 16.33 6.02
N GLY A 135 -4.28 17.05 5.47
CA GLY A 135 -5.14 17.98 6.20
C GLY A 135 -5.57 17.46 7.59
N ASN A 136 -5.64 18.38 8.57
CA ASN A 136 -5.77 18.08 10.00
C ASN A 136 -6.61 16.83 10.30
N ILE A 137 -6.00 15.92 11.06
CA ILE A 137 -6.57 14.66 11.56
C ILE A 137 -6.98 14.87 13.01
#